data_AF-A0A1E7YTY4-F1
#
_entry.id   AF-A0A1E7YTY4-F1
#
_cell.length_a   1.000
_cell.length_b   1.000
_cell.length_c   1.000
_cell.angle_alpha   90.00
_cell.angle_beta   90.00
_cell.angle_gamma   90.00
#
_symmetry.space_group_name_H-M   'P 1'
#
loop_
_entity.id
_entity.type
_entity.pdbx_description
1 polymer ?
#
loop_
_entity_poly.entity_id
_entity_poly.type
_entity_poly.pdbx_seq_one_letter_code
_entity_poly.pdbx_strand_id
1 'polypeptide(L)'
;IKDIKAGLVGFGATDKPLTSEELRKDHLIQFPAIIIGIAPIVNLPGIEPGQMVLDGKVLADIYLGKITKWNDPAIVALNKGLKLPDLDISVVHRSDGSGTTFNFTDYLSKVSPEWAEKVGKPNTEIPWPVGAGGKGNQGVAALVQKTVGSIGYVEQAYASENKLAYTRMRNAAGKVVLPDLKTFQAAAANADYGKTEDFYLILTNQKGAESWPITATTWVMLREDAPKATNEEVVKFFRWSLTAPEAKREAEQLAYVPLPDGTVKQIQGYWKSKLGL
;
A
#
# COMPACT_ATOMS: atom_id res chain seq x y z
N ILE A 1 5.59 11.16 -9.41
CA ILE A 1 6.89 10.90 -10.10
C ILE A 1 7.09 11.81 -11.30
N LYS A 2 6.19 11.85 -12.30
CA LYS A 2 6.35 12.68 -13.51
C LYS A 2 6.66 14.15 -13.19
N ASP A 3 5.90 14.76 -12.28
CA ASP A 3 6.02 16.19 -11.99
C ASP A 3 7.34 16.55 -11.28
N ILE A 4 7.83 15.71 -10.36
CA ILE A 4 9.13 15.93 -9.71
C ILE A 4 10.29 15.71 -10.69
N LYS A 5 10.19 14.76 -11.62
CA LYS A 5 11.18 14.60 -12.71
C LYS A 5 11.22 15.84 -13.62
N ALA A 6 10.07 16.46 -13.87
CA ALA A 6 9.96 17.68 -14.65
C ALA A 6 10.29 18.97 -13.88
N GLY A 7 10.63 18.89 -12.58
CA GLY A 7 10.92 20.05 -11.75
C GLY A 7 9.71 20.96 -11.49
N LEU A 8 8.49 20.47 -11.66
CA LEU A 8 7.26 21.25 -11.52
C LEU A 8 6.80 21.41 -10.07
N VAL A 9 7.37 20.61 -9.16
CA VAL A 9 7.01 20.55 -7.74
C VAL A 9 8.26 20.45 -6.87
N GLY A 10 8.21 20.93 -5.64
CA GLY A 10 9.34 20.87 -4.69
C GLY A 10 9.67 19.45 -4.21
N PHE A 11 8.66 18.57 -4.17
CA PHE A 11 8.84 17.15 -3.89
C PHE A 11 7.77 16.32 -4.60
N GLY A 12 8.08 15.05 -4.87
CA GLY A 12 7.10 14.05 -5.29
C GLY A 12 6.91 12.97 -4.24
N ALA A 13 5.77 12.28 -4.25
CA ALA A 13 5.53 11.10 -3.43
C ALA A 13 5.19 9.88 -4.29
N THR A 14 5.50 8.68 -3.80
CA THR A 14 5.21 7.40 -4.47
C THR A 14 5.22 6.25 -3.45
N ASP A 15 4.39 5.21 -3.63
CA ASP A 15 4.51 3.97 -2.85
C ASP A 15 5.29 2.88 -3.61
N LYS A 16 5.74 3.19 -4.82
CA LYS A 16 6.72 2.40 -5.59
C LYS A 16 8.07 3.10 -5.48
N PRO A 17 9.04 2.58 -4.69
CA PRO A 17 10.37 3.15 -4.64
C PRO A 17 11.04 3.07 -6.01
N LEU A 18 11.89 4.04 -6.31
CA LEU A 18 12.73 4.01 -7.51
C LEU A 18 14.04 3.31 -7.20
N THR A 19 14.58 2.58 -8.17
CA THR A 19 15.92 2.00 -8.04
C THR A 19 16.98 3.11 -8.03
N SER A 20 18.16 2.83 -7.47
CA SER A 20 19.29 3.77 -7.46
C SER A 20 19.67 4.24 -8.88
N GLU A 21 19.50 3.38 -9.89
CA GLU A 21 19.72 3.73 -11.30
C GLU A 21 18.69 4.76 -11.81
N GLU A 22 17.40 4.52 -11.55
CA GLU A 22 16.33 5.47 -11.92
C GLU A 22 16.50 6.81 -11.21
N LEU A 23 16.89 6.80 -9.93
CA LEU A 23 17.17 8.00 -9.15
C LEU A 23 18.31 8.82 -9.76
N ARG A 24 19.47 8.19 -10.01
CA ARG A 24 20.62 8.85 -10.63
C ARG A 24 20.31 9.43 -12.00
N LYS A 25 19.55 8.68 -12.82
CA LYS A 25 19.18 9.11 -14.18
C LYS A 25 18.42 10.44 -14.19
N ASP A 26 17.55 10.65 -13.20
CA ASP A 26 16.66 11.81 -13.14
C ASP A 26 17.09 12.87 -12.10
N HIS A 27 18.32 12.74 -11.56
CA HIS A 27 18.86 13.59 -10.48
C HIS A 27 17.94 13.64 -9.26
N LEU A 28 17.36 12.49 -8.89
CA LEU A 28 16.47 12.36 -7.76
C LEU A 28 17.18 11.69 -6.58
N ILE A 29 16.76 12.06 -5.38
CA ILE A 29 16.94 11.27 -4.18
C ILE A 29 15.58 10.79 -3.68
N GLN A 30 15.56 9.75 -2.86
CA GLN A 30 14.35 9.35 -2.15
C GLN A 30 14.61 9.01 -0.68
N PHE A 31 13.58 9.11 0.14
CA PHE A 31 13.60 8.61 1.52
C PHE A 31 12.20 8.14 1.91
N PRO A 32 12.08 7.17 2.84
CA PRO A 32 10.77 6.74 3.32
C PRO A 32 10.19 7.85 4.21
N ALA A 33 8.89 8.09 4.10
CA ALA A 33 8.19 9.10 4.91
C ALA A 33 7.27 8.46 5.95
N ILE A 34 6.53 7.42 5.55
CA ILE A 34 5.55 6.77 6.41
C ILE A 34 5.28 5.34 5.91
N ILE A 35 4.77 4.49 6.79
CA ILE A 35 4.34 3.13 6.46
C ILE A 35 2.81 3.04 6.62
N ILE A 36 2.15 2.44 5.63
CA ILE A 36 0.70 2.34 5.49
C ILE A 36 0.27 0.89 5.28
N GLY A 37 -1.03 0.62 5.44
CA GLY A 37 -1.63 -0.66 5.09
C GLY A 37 -2.62 -0.53 3.93
N ILE A 38 -2.62 -1.51 3.04
CA ILE A 38 -3.60 -1.62 1.96
C ILE A 38 -4.57 -2.73 2.32
N ALA A 39 -5.87 -2.44 2.31
CA ALA A 39 -6.92 -3.37 2.68
C ALA A 39 -7.84 -3.68 1.49
N PRO A 40 -8.21 -4.96 1.27
CA PRO A 40 -9.36 -5.28 0.47
C PRO A 40 -10.62 -4.75 1.15
N ILE A 41 -11.46 -4.06 0.39
CA ILE A 41 -12.78 -3.57 0.80
C ILE A 41 -13.85 -4.27 -0.01
N VAL A 42 -14.99 -4.56 0.60
CA VAL A 42 -16.12 -5.22 -0.04
C VAL A 42 -17.41 -4.44 0.19
N ASN A 43 -18.39 -4.64 -0.68
CA ASN A 43 -19.75 -4.16 -0.49
C ASN A 43 -20.72 -5.35 -0.58
N LEU A 44 -21.01 -5.96 0.57
CA LEU A 44 -21.87 -7.13 0.68
C LEU A 44 -22.97 -6.91 1.70
N PRO A 45 -24.23 -7.25 1.39
CA PRO A 45 -25.33 -7.12 2.34
C PRO A 45 -25.04 -7.88 3.64
N GLY A 46 -25.10 -7.18 4.76
CA GLY A 46 -24.95 -7.77 6.10
C GLY A 46 -23.51 -8.15 6.48
N ILE A 47 -22.50 -7.75 5.71
CA ILE A 47 -21.08 -7.95 6.06
C ILE A 47 -20.50 -6.63 6.57
N GLU A 48 -20.16 -6.61 7.85
CA GLU A 48 -19.56 -5.47 8.54
C GLU A 48 -18.02 -5.48 8.43
N PRO A 49 -17.34 -4.33 8.67
CA PRO A 49 -15.89 -4.25 8.66
C PRO A 49 -15.23 -5.32 9.53
N GLY A 50 -14.23 -6.00 8.98
CA GLY A 50 -13.47 -7.04 9.65
C GLY A 50 -14.17 -8.40 9.80
N GLN A 51 -15.43 -8.57 9.38
CA GLN A 51 -16.10 -9.86 9.50
C GLN A 51 -15.54 -10.90 8.51
N MET A 52 -15.43 -10.52 7.24
CA MET A 52 -14.93 -11.40 6.18
C MET A 52 -13.41 -11.59 6.27
N VAL A 53 -12.96 -12.82 6.00
CA VAL A 53 -11.56 -13.24 5.88
C VAL A 53 -11.29 -13.64 4.45
N LEU A 54 -10.21 -13.12 3.88
CA LEU A 54 -9.64 -13.59 2.62
C LEU A 54 -8.20 -14.11 2.86
N ASP A 55 -7.64 -14.77 1.87
CA ASP A 55 -6.21 -15.07 1.80
C ASP A 55 -5.64 -14.66 0.44
N GLY A 56 -4.32 -14.72 0.32
CA GLY A 56 -3.64 -14.26 -0.89
C GLY A 56 -4.03 -15.02 -2.16
N LYS A 57 -4.30 -16.33 -2.05
CA LYS A 57 -4.67 -17.15 -3.21
C LYS A 57 -6.09 -16.82 -3.67
N VAL A 58 -7.05 -16.76 -2.75
CA VAL A 58 -8.44 -16.39 -3.05
C VAL A 58 -8.50 -14.98 -3.61
N LEU A 59 -7.75 -14.04 -3.04
CA LEU A 59 -7.68 -12.68 -3.54
C LEU A 59 -7.11 -12.62 -4.98
N ALA A 60 -6.03 -13.36 -5.27
CA ALA A 60 -5.50 -13.44 -6.63
C ALA A 60 -6.49 -14.07 -7.61
N ASP A 61 -7.15 -15.16 -7.23
CA ASP A 61 -8.14 -15.86 -8.06
C ASP A 61 -9.37 -14.98 -8.36
N ILE A 62 -9.79 -14.12 -7.43
CA ILE A 62 -10.83 -13.11 -7.66
C ILE A 62 -10.38 -12.10 -8.72
N TYR A 63 -9.19 -11.52 -8.59
CA TYR A 63 -8.69 -10.52 -9.55
C TYR A 63 -8.25 -11.12 -10.90
N LEU A 64 -8.06 -12.45 -10.97
CA LEU A 64 -7.92 -13.19 -12.23
C LEU A 64 -9.27 -13.50 -12.91
N GLY A 65 -10.40 -13.24 -12.22
CA GLY A 65 -11.74 -13.59 -12.71
C GLY A 65 -12.07 -15.08 -12.62
N LYS A 66 -11.33 -15.86 -11.83
CA LYS A 66 -11.56 -17.30 -11.64
C LYS A 66 -12.62 -17.58 -10.58
N ILE A 67 -12.60 -16.80 -9.49
CA ILE A 67 -13.66 -16.80 -8.50
C ILE A 67 -14.59 -15.64 -8.84
N THR A 68 -15.81 -15.96 -9.25
CA THR A 68 -16.79 -14.99 -9.77
C THR A 68 -18.01 -14.80 -8.89
N LYS A 69 -18.16 -15.60 -7.82
CA LYS A 69 -19.28 -15.51 -6.87
C LYS A 69 -18.82 -15.51 -5.42
N TRP A 70 -19.54 -14.79 -4.56
CA TRP A 70 -19.20 -14.68 -3.14
C TRP A 70 -19.44 -15.94 -2.31
N ASN A 71 -20.32 -16.83 -2.76
CA ASN A 71 -20.56 -18.14 -2.16
C ASN A 71 -19.61 -19.23 -2.68
N ASP A 72 -18.55 -18.87 -3.42
CA ASP A 72 -17.55 -19.81 -3.91
C ASP A 72 -16.98 -20.67 -2.76
N PRO A 73 -16.80 -21.99 -2.94
CA PRO A 73 -16.30 -22.89 -1.90
C PRO A 73 -14.99 -22.44 -1.25
N ALA A 74 -14.09 -21.78 -1.99
CA ALA A 74 -12.83 -21.28 -1.45
C ALA A 74 -13.04 -20.09 -0.48
N ILE A 75 -14.00 -19.21 -0.77
CA ILE A 75 -14.37 -18.10 0.13
C ILE A 75 -15.12 -18.66 1.34
N VAL A 76 -16.07 -19.58 1.14
CA VAL A 76 -16.83 -20.24 2.22
C VAL A 76 -15.90 -20.95 3.20
N ALA A 77 -14.85 -21.64 2.72
CA ALA A 77 -13.90 -22.35 3.55
C ALA A 77 -13.15 -21.43 4.54
N LEU A 78 -12.89 -20.18 4.16
CA LEU A 78 -12.25 -19.17 5.00
C LEU A 78 -13.20 -18.50 6.00
N ASN A 79 -14.51 -18.59 5.76
CA ASN A 79 -15.54 -17.79 6.43
C ASN A 79 -16.63 -18.68 7.09
N LYS A 80 -16.22 -19.75 7.77
CA LYS A 80 -17.15 -20.67 8.44
C LYS A 80 -18.07 -19.91 9.40
N GLY A 81 -19.39 -20.03 9.17
CA GLY A 81 -20.42 -19.37 9.98
C GLY A 81 -20.86 -17.98 9.48
N LEU A 82 -20.17 -17.40 8.50
CA LEU A 82 -20.60 -16.18 7.83
C LEU A 82 -21.60 -16.53 6.73
N LYS A 83 -22.75 -15.84 6.69
CA LYS A 83 -23.75 -16.03 5.63
C LYS A 83 -23.30 -15.27 4.38
N LEU A 84 -22.65 -15.98 3.46
CA LEU A 84 -22.19 -15.40 2.19
C LEU A 84 -23.32 -15.40 1.15
N PRO A 85 -23.54 -14.29 0.44
CA PRO A 85 -24.61 -14.19 -0.54
C PRO A 85 -24.24 -14.90 -1.85
N ASP A 86 -25.24 -15.40 -2.58
CA ASP A 86 -25.09 -15.79 -3.99
C ASP A 86 -25.13 -14.54 -4.88
N LEU A 87 -24.07 -13.75 -4.81
CA LEU A 87 -23.85 -12.56 -5.62
C LEU A 87 -22.61 -12.74 -6.48
N ASP A 88 -22.68 -12.23 -7.70
CA ASP A 88 -21.51 -12.12 -8.57
C ASP A 88 -20.51 -11.10 -8.00
N ILE A 89 -19.23 -11.36 -8.21
CA ILE A 89 -18.14 -10.51 -7.74
C ILE A 89 -17.86 -9.43 -8.80
N SER A 90 -18.04 -8.17 -8.42
CA SER A 90 -17.64 -7.02 -9.24
C SER A 90 -16.27 -6.50 -8.81
N VAL A 91 -15.22 -6.83 -9.55
CA VAL A 91 -13.86 -6.36 -9.26
C VAL A 91 -13.73 -4.87 -9.57
N VAL A 92 -13.11 -4.12 -8.66
CA VAL A 92 -12.75 -2.71 -8.83
C VAL A 92 -11.24 -2.56 -8.64
N HIS A 93 -10.58 -1.89 -9.57
CA HIS A 93 -9.14 -1.61 -9.51
C HIS A 93 -8.86 -0.13 -9.76
N ARG A 94 -7.61 0.30 -9.63
CA ARG A 94 -7.19 1.65 -10.00
C ARG A 94 -7.16 1.83 -11.52
N SER A 95 -7.68 2.95 -12.01
CA SER A 95 -7.62 3.33 -13.44
C SER A 95 -6.38 4.15 -13.80
N ASP A 96 -5.66 4.65 -12.80
CA ASP A 96 -4.52 5.55 -12.91
C ASP A 96 -3.25 4.97 -12.30
N GLY A 97 -2.08 5.46 -12.73
CA GLY A 97 -0.78 5.09 -12.16
C GLY A 97 -0.72 5.22 -10.64
N SER A 98 -0.51 4.09 -9.96
CA SER A 98 -0.81 3.94 -8.55
C SER A 98 0.26 3.14 -7.79
N GLY A 99 0.83 3.73 -6.73
CA GLY A 99 1.69 3.02 -5.78
C GLY A 99 0.95 1.95 -4.97
N THR A 100 -0.32 2.19 -4.63
CA THR A 100 -1.21 1.19 -4.03
C THR A 100 -1.35 -0.03 -4.94
N THR A 101 -1.48 0.17 -6.24
CA THR A 101 -1.55 -0.90 -7.25
C THR A 101 -0.23 -1.65 -7.36
N PHE A 102 0.90 -0.93 -7.34
CA PHE A 102 2.21 -1.58 -7.31
C PHE A 102 2.34 -2.55 -6.11
N ASN A 103 2.01 -2.10 -4.89
CA ASN A 103 2.11 -2.95 -3.70
C ASN A 103 1.06 -4.07 -3.69
N PHE A 104 -0.17 -3.80 -4.11
CA PHE A 104 -1.21 -4.82 -4.21
C PHE A 104 -0.81 -5.93 -5.20
N THR A 105 -0.32 -5.55 -6.38
CA THR A 105 0.11 -6.52 -7.41
C THR A 105 1.41 -7.22 -7.05
N ASP A 106 2.33 -6.56 -6.32
CA ASP A 106 3.52 -7.20 -5.75
C ASP A 106 3.16 -8.27 -4.72
N TYR A 107 2.18 -7.98 -3.85
CA TYR A 107 1.63 -8.99 -2.95
C TYR A 107 1.04 -10.18 -3.72
N LEU A 108 0.17 -9.92 -4.71
CA LEU A 108 -0.46 -10.98 -5.50
C LEU A 108 0.58 -11.85 -6.25
N SER A 109 1.62 -11.24 -6.82
CA SER A 109 2.71 -11.98 -7.48
C SER A 109 3.50 -12.87 -6.52
N LYS A 110 3.62 -12.49 -5.23
CA LYS A 110 4.31 -13.30 -4.21
C LYS A 110 3.51 -14.50 -3.72
N VAL A 111 2.17 -14.43 -3.78
CA VAL A 111 1.27 -15.46 -3.21
C VAL A 111 0.56 -16.30 -4.29
N SER A 112 0.64 -15.90 -5.55
CA SER A 112 0.06 -16.61 -6.68
C SER A 112 1.03 -16.64 -7.87
N PRO A 113 1.68 -17.80 -8.13
CA PRO A 113 2.50 -17.98 -9.33
C PRO A 113 1.72 -17.73 -10.62
N GLU A 114 0.44 -18.12 -10.68
CA GLU A 114 -0.42 -17.89 -11.85
C GLU A 114 -0.66 -16.40 -12.10
N TRP A 115 -0.83 -15.60 -11.05
CA TRP A 115 -0.90 -14.14 -11.18
C TRP A 115 0.40 -13.58 -11.77
N ALA A 116 1.54 -13.97 -11.20
CA ALA A 116 2.85 -13.52 -11.65
C ALA A 116 3.13 -13.87 -13.11
N GLU A 117 2.69 -15.06 -13.56
CA GLU A 117 2.84 -15.51 -14.95
C GLU A 117 1.90 -14.77 -15.91
N LYS A 118 0.61 -14.67 -15.59
CA LYS A 118 -0.40 -14.11 -16.50
C LYS A 118 -0.41 -12.59 -16.57
N VAL A 119 -0.24 -11.92 -15.43
CA VAL A 119 -0.33 -10.45 -15.34
C VAL A 119 1.06 -9.80 -15.47
N GLY A 120 2.10 -10.51 -15.03
CA GLY A 120 3.48 -10.07 -15.14
C GLY A 120 3.99 -9.32 -13.91
N LYS A 121 5.03 -8.50 -14.14
CA LYS A 121 5.74 -7.78 -13.07
C LYS A 121 4.84 -6.70 -12.44
N PRO A 122 4.87 -6.55 -11.11
CA PRO A 122 4.18 -5.47 -10.42
C PRO A 122 4.58 -4.10 -10.97
N ASN A 123 3.60 -3.23 -11.19
CA ASN A 123 3.85 -1.88 -11.68
C ASN A 123 2.71 -0.94 -11.23
N THR A 124 2.89 0.36 -11.47
CA THR A 124 1.86 1.36 -11.13
C THR A 124 0.63 1.27 -12.02
N GLU A 125 0.77 0.68 -13.21
CA GLU A 125 -0.29 0.39 -14.17
C GLU A 125 -0.05 -1.00 -14.75
N ILE A 126 -1.10 -1.81 -14.83
CA ILE A 126 -1.04 -3.20 -15.34
C ILE A 126 -2.29 -3.49 -16.20
N PRO A 127 -2.22 -4.45 -17.13
CA PRO A 127 -3.39 -4.91 -17.88
C PRO A 127 -4.25 -5.81 -16.98
N TRP A 128 -5.20 -5.21 -16.25
CA TRP A 128 -6.10 -5.95 -15.35
C TRP A 128 -6.91 -7.01 -16.11
N PRO A 129 -6.99 -8.27 -15.62
CA PRO A 129 -7.77 -9.32 -16.27
C PRO A 129 -9.28 -9.02 -16.30
N VAL A 130 -9.79 -8.45 -15.21
CA VAL A 130 -11.22 -8.13 -15.03
C VAL A 130 -11.38 -6.88 -14.17
N GLY A 131 -12.58 -6.30 -14.20
CA GLY A 131 -13.02 -5.27 -13.29
C GLY A 131 -13.14 -3.88 -13.91
N ALA A 132 -13.64 -2.96 -13.09
CA ALA A 132 -13.82 -1.56 -13.45
C ALA A 132 -12.74 -0.69 -12.79
N GLY A 133 -12.27 0.32 -13.52
CA GLY A 133 -11.27 1.26 -13.04
C GLY A 133 -11.88 2.45 -12.28
N GLY A 134 -11.45 2.67 -11.04
CA GLY A 134 -11.67 3.89 -10.26
C GLY A 134 -10.41 4.74 -10.16
N LYS A 135 -10.55 6.06 -10.33
CA LYS A 135 -9.41 6.99 -10.23
C LYS A 135 -9.08 7.32 -8.76
N GLY A 136 -7.84 7.08 -8.35
CA GLY A 136 -7.42 7.31 -6.96
C GLY A 136 -8.05 6.35 -5.96
N ASN A 137 -7.64 6.44 -4.69
CA ASN A 137 -8.29 5.70 -3.59
C ASN A 137 -9.78 6.07 -3.47
N GLN A 138 -10.10 7.35 -3.61
CA GLN A 138 -11.46 7.89 -3.57
C GLN A 138 -12.36 7.28 -4.64
N GLY A 139 -11.87 7.15 -5.88
CA GLY A 139 -12.64 6.57 -6.98
C GLY A 139 -12.90 5.08 -6.78
N VAL A 140 -11.90 4.32 -6.30
CA VAL A 140 -12.09 2.90 -5.96
C VAL A 140 -13.09 2.75 -4.81
N ALA A 141 -12.91 3.48 -3.72
CA ALA A 141 -13.83 3.49 -2.58
C ALA A 141 -15.27 3.80 -3.00
N ALA A 142 -15.47 4.86 -3.79
CA ALA A 142 -16.79 5.28 -4.26
C ALA A 142 -17.44 4.24 -5.19
N LEU A 143 -16.67 3.60 -6.07
CA LEU A 143 -17.20 2.53 -6.93
C LEU A 143 -17.61 1.30 -6.11
N VAL A 144 -16.80 0.91 -5.13
CA VAL A 144 -17.12 -0.21 -4.24
C VAL A 144 -18.39 0.08 -3.47
N GLN A 145 -18.49 1.25 -2.85
CA GLN A 145 -19.66 1.64 -2.05
C GLN A 145 -20.96 1.68 -2.86
N LYS A 146 -20.91 2.03 -4.16
CA LYS A 146 -22.09 2.10 -5.03
C LYS A 146 -22.48 0.77 -5.66
N THR A 147 -21.57 -0.20 -5.69
CA THR A 147 -21.75 -1.47 -6.43
C THR A 147 -21.88 -2.63 -5.46
N VAL A 148 -23.11 -3.10 -5.24
CA VAL A 148 -23.35 -4.31 -4.43
C VAL A 148 -22.65 -5.51 -5.08
N GLY A 149 -21.99 -6.34 -4.26
CA GLY A 149 -21.18 -7.47 -4.73
C GLY A 149 -19.75 -7.10 -5.11
N SER A 150 -19.33 -5.84 -4.93
CA SER A 150 -18.01 -5.42 -5.36
C SER A 150 -16.90 -5.70 -4.35
N ILE A 151 -15.68 -5.76 -4.87
CA ILE A 151 -14.42 -5.80 -4.12
C ILE A 151 -13.43 -4.82 -4.75
N GLY A 152 -12.73 -4.07 -3.91
CA GLY A 152 -11.62 -3.21 -4.31
C GLY A 152 -10.47 -3.26 -3.32
N TYR A 153 -9.43 -2.47 -3.55
CA TYR A 153 -8.32 -2.28 -2.60
C TYR A 153 -8.06 -0.79 -2.42
N VAL A 154 -7.93 -0.37 -1.16
CA VAL A 154 -7.62 1.01 -0.79
C VAL A 154 -6.59 1.02 0.33
N GLU A 155 -5.94 2.16 0.53
CA GLU A 155 -5.24 2.41 1.77
C GLU A 155 -6.25 2.39 2.95
N GLN A 156 -5.87 1.79 4.09
CA GLN A 156 -6.75 1.51 5.22
C GLN A 156 -7.38 2.76 5.86
N ALA A 157 -6.71 3.92 5.87
CA ALA A 157 -7.32 5.15 6.37
C ALA A 157 -8.55 5.53 5.52
N TYR A 158 -8.50 5.37 4.19
CA TYR A 158 -9.66 5.58 3.32
C TYR A 158 -10.81 4.63 3.66
N ALA A 159 -10.52 3.36 3.92
CA ALA A 159 -11.55 2.40 4.33
C ALA A 159 -12.20 2.83 5.65
N SER A 160 -11.41 3.29 6.61
CA SER A 160 -11.85 3.68 7.95
C SER A 160 -12.67 4.97 7.93
N GLU A 161 -12.18 6.02 7.27
CA GLU A 161 -12.85 7.31 7.14
C GLU A 161 -14.20 7.20 6.42
N ASN A 162 -14.29 6.33 5.41
CA ASN A 162 -15.50 6.13 4.62
C ASN A 162 -16.39 4.99 5.16
N LYS A 163 -16.04 4.41 6.32
CA LYS A 163 -16.77 3.32 6.98
C LYS A 163 -17.03 2.13 6.05
N LEU A 164 -16.04 1.77 5.23
CA LEU A 164 -16.13 0.68 4.28
C LEU A 164 -15.86 -0.66 4.97
N ALA A 165 -16.52 -1.72 4.52
CA ALA A 165 -16.28 -3.06 5.03
C ALA A 165 -14.94 -3.60 4.50
N TYR A 166 -13.86 -3.37 5.25
CA TYR A 166 -12.56 -3.99 4.98
C TYR A 166 -12.56 -5.47 5.41
N THR A 167 -11.71 -6.28 4.77
CA THR A 167 -11.54 -7.70 5.13
C THR A 167 -10.37 -7.90 6.09
N ARG A 168 -10.42 -8.98 6.87
CA ARG A 168 -9.23 -9.59 7.47
C ARG A 168 -8.48 -10.41 6.41
N MET A 169 -7.20 -10.64 6.65
CA MET A 169 -6.37 -11.47 5.76
C MET A 169 -5.66 -12.57 6.54
N ARG A 170 -5.57 -13.76 5.94
CA ARG A 170 -4.61 -14.78 6.36
C ARG A 170 -3.20 -14.39 5.85
N ASN A 171 -2.25 -14.25 6.77
CA ASN A 171 -0.87 -13.86 6.45
C ASN A 171 0.04 -15.05 6.11
N ALA A 172 1.31 -14.75 5.82
CA ALA A 172 2.34 -15.74 5.49
C ALA A 172 2.56 -16.80 6.58
N ALA A 173 2.27 -16.47 7.84
CA ALA A 173 2.34 -17.41 8.98
C ALA A 173 1.04 -18.21 9.17
N GLY A 174 0.07 -18.08 8.27
CA GLY A 174 -1.24 -18.75 8.35
C GLY A 174 -2.17 -18.17 9.42
N LYS A 175 -1.87 -17.00 9.98
CA LYS A 175 -2.69 -16.32 11.00
C LYS A 175 -3.63 -15.33 10.35
N VAL A 176 -4.83 -15.21 10.90
CA VAL A 176 -5.81 -14.20 10.46
C VAL A 176 -5.56 -12.91 11.23
N VAL A 177 -5.31 -11.83 10.51
CA VAL A 177 -4.97 -10.50 11.06
C VAL A 177 -5.90 -9.42 10.51
N LEU A 178 -6.06 -8.33 11.28
CA LEU A 178 -6.80 -7.13 10.90
C LEU A 178 -5.86 -6.12 10.22
N PRO A 179 -6.36 -5.26 9.31
CA PRO A 179 -5.60 -4.12 8.80
C PRO A 179 -5.62 -2.99 9.84
N ASP A 180 -4.69 -2.99 10.77
CA ASP A 180 -4.60 -1.98 11.83
C ASP A 180 -3.14 -1.59 12.12
N LEU A 181 -2.97 -0.55 12.92
CA LEU A 181 -1.64 -0.02 13.26
C LEU A 181 -0.70 -1.10 13.82
N LYS A 182 -1.21 -2.00 14.66
CA LYS A 182 -0.40 -3.05 15.30
C LYS A 182 0.13 -4.04 14.27
N THR A 183 -0.70 -4.47 13.32
CA THR A 183 -0.29 -5.45 12.31
C THR A 183 0.59 -4.84 11.22
N PHE A 184 0.43 -3.55 10.95
CA PHE A 184 1.36 -2.79 10.10
C PHE A 184 2.72 -2.63 10.76
N GLN A 185 2.76 -2.30 12.07
CA GLN A 185 4.00 -2.26 12.86
C GLN A 185 4.71 -3.61 12.87
N ALA A 186 3.96 -4.71 13.02
CA ALA A 186 4.51 -6.06 13.00
C ALA A 186 5.11 -6.44 11.62
N ALA A 187 4.55 -5.94 10.52
CA ALA A 187 5.17 -6.12 9.20
C ALA A 187 6.42 -5.24 9.05
N ALA A 188 6.33 -3.97 9.48
CA ALA A 188 7.40 -2.98 9.43
C ALA A 188 8.62 -3.33 10.30
N ALA A 189 8.46 -4.11 11.36
CA ALA A 189 9.56 -4.56 12.22
C ALA A 189 10.62 -5.39 11.46
N ASN A 190 10.26 -5.94 10.29
CA ASN A 190 11.19 -6.65 9.42
C ASN A 190 11.93 -5.72 8.44
N ALA A 191 11.63 -4.41 8.45
CA ALA A 191 12.23 -3.43 7.57
C ALA A 191 13.59 -2.94 8.10
N ASP A 192 14.64 -3.05 7.29
CA ASP A 192 15.96 -2.50 7.60
C ASP A 192 16.44 -1.59 6.47
N TYR A 193 15.91 -0.38 6.45
CA TYR A 193 16.23 0.65 5.46
C TYR A 193 17.73 1.02 5.44
N GLY A 194 18.46 0.81 6.54
CA GLY A 194 19.89 1.10 6.63
C GLY A 194 20.76 0.14 5.83
N LYS A 195 20.24 -1.02 5.44
CA LYS A 195 20.96 -2.04 4.66
C LYS A 195 20.68 -1.97 3.15
N THR A 196 19.90 -0.99 2.71
CA THR A 196 19.49 -0.82 1.31
C THR A 196 20.03 0.49 0.76
N GLU A 197 20.58 0.47 -0.45
CA GLU A 197 20.97 1.69 -1.16
C GLU A 197 19.73 2.52 -1.48
N ASP A 198 19.82 3.83 -1.27
CA ASP A 198 18.72 4.80 -1.49
C ASP A 198 17.38 4.32 -0.87
N PHE A 199 17.52 3.60 0.26
CA PHE A 199 16.44 3.03 1.06
C PHE A 199 15.50 2.04 0.35
N TYR A 200 15.79 1.57 -0.87
CA TYR A 200 14.86 0.74 -1.64
C TYR A 200 14.39 -0.52 -0.88
N LEU A 201 13.09 -0.58 -0.53
CA LEU A 201 12.51 -1.71 0.21
C LEU A 201 11.00 -1.88 -0.08
N ILE A 202 10.52 -3.12 -0.07
CA ILE A 202 9.11 -3.48 -0.27
C ILE A 202 8.61 -4.32 0.92
N LEU A 203 7.48 -3.95 1.51
CA LEU A 203 6.97 -4.51 2.78
C LEU A 203 5.78 -5.48 2.63
N THR A 204 5.48 -5.93 1.42
CA THR A 204 4.40 -6.90 1.22
C THR A 204 4.86 -8.33 1.58
N ASN A 205 3.91 -9.11 2.09
CA ASN A 205 4.03 -10.51 2.51
C ASN A 205 5.16 -10.78 3.52
N GLN A 206 5.40 -9.83 4.43
CA GLN A 206 6.40 -9.99 5.49
C GLN A 206 6.06 -11.16 6.43
N LYS A 207 7.09 -11.81 6.95
CA LYS A 207 6.96 -12.91 7.91
C LYS A 207 6.55 -12.37 9.29
N GLY A 208 5.83 -13.18 10.05
CA GLY A 208 5.44 -12.87 11.43
C GLY A 208 3.99 -13.24 11.69
N ALA A 209 3.69 -13.64 12.92
CA ALA A 209 2.33 -14.06 13.29
C ALA A 209 1.32 -12.91 13.23
N GLU A 210 1.78 -11.67 13.47
CA GLU A 210 0.93 -10.47 13.52
C GLU A 210 1.08 -9.57 12.28
N SER A 211 1.90 -9.94 11.31
CA SER A 211 2.21 -9.07 10.17
C SER A 211 1.02 -8.97 9.20
N TRP A 212 0.64 -7.74 8.86
CA TRP A 212 -0.33 -7.49 7.78
C TRP A 212 0.30 -7.78 6.41
N PRO A 213 -0.39 -8.53 5.51
CA PRO A 213 0.23 -9.00 4.27
C PRO A 213 0.48 -7.92 3.20
N ILE A 214 -0.26 -6.81 3.23
CA ILE A 214 -0.16 -5.76 2.19
C ILE A 214 0.23 -4.43 2.84
N THR A 215 1.35 -4.46 3.56
CA THR A 215 1.98 -3.26 4.14
C THR A 215 2.87 -2.60 3.10
N ALA A 216 2.87 -1.28 3.05
CA ALA A 216 3.64 -0.51 2.07
C ALA A 216 4.32 0.70 2.72
N THR A 217 5.39 1.17 2.08
CA THR A 217 6.09 2.40 2.46
C THR A 217 5.80 3.47 1.43
N THR A 218 5.46 4.67 1.89
CA THR A 218 5.40 5.85 1.02
C THR A 218 6.75 6.54 1.04
N TRP A 219 7.26 6.83 -0.16
CA TRP A 219 8.53 7.46 -0.44
C TRP A 219 8.32 8.91 -0.84
N VAL A 220 9.20 9.77 -0.38
CA VAL A 220 9.31 11.17 -0.83
C VAL A 220 10.55 11.30 -1.69
N MET A 221 10.42 12.03 -2.79
CA MET A 221 11.49 12.29 -3.75
C MET A 221 11.74 13.78 -3.89
N LEU A 222 13.01 14.17 -3.90
CA LEU A 222 13.47 15.53 -4.19
C LEU A 222 14.44 15.46 -5.37
N ARG A 223 14.58 16.56 -6.09
CA ARG A 223 15.66 16.73 -7.05
C ARG A 223 16.93 17.23 -6.34
N GLU A 224 18.07 16.59 -6.59
CA GLU A 224 19.36 17.04 -6.09
C GLU A 224 19.73 18.43 -6.63
N ASP A 225 19.31 18.74 -7.87
CA ASP A 225 19.61 19.98 -8.58
C ASP A 225 18.52 21.07 -8.45
N ALA A 226 17.52 20.88 -7.59
CA ALA A 226 16.56 21.93 -7.28
C ALA A 226 17.25 23.13 -6.58
N PRO A 227 16.68 24.35 -6.66
CA PRO A 227 17.19 25.49 -5.91
C PRO A 227 17.35 25.16 -4.43
N LYS A 228 18.50 25.51 -3.84
CA LYS A 228 18.83 25.15 -2.44
C LYS A 228 17.72 25.56 -1.46
N ALA A 229 17.18 26.76 -1.61
CA ALA A 229 16.08 27.27 -0.77
C ALA A 229 14.82 26.38 -0.85
N THR A 230 14.51 25.80 -2.01
CA THR A 230 13.41 24.84 -2.17
C THR A 230 13.68 23.58 -1.35
N ASN A 231 14.87 23.00 -1.49
CA ASN A 231 15.24 21.80 -0.74
C ASN A 231 15.31 22.05 0.77
N GLU A 232 15.75 23.24 1.21
CA GLU A 232 15.77 23.65 2.63
C GLU A 232 14.36 23.64 3.25
N GLU A 233 13.37 24.25 2.59
CA GLU A 233 12.00 24.28 3.10
C GLU A 233 11.33 22.89 3.07
N VAL A 234 11.58 22.08 2.03
CA VAL A 234 11.06 20.70 1.95
C VAL A 234 11.67 19.83 3.05
N VAL A 235 12.99 19.88 3.24
CA VAL A 235 13.69 19.14 4.31
C VAL A 235 13.23 19.60 5.68
N LYS A 236 13.00 20.90 5.88
CA LYS A 236 12.46 21.44 7.15
C LYS A 236 11.06 20.88 7.44
N PHE A 237 10.17 20.85 6.46
CA PHE A 237 8.84 20.25 6.60
C PHE A 237 8.92 18.77 6.98
N PHE A 238 9.65 17.95 6.22
CA PHE A 238 9.75 16.52 6.53
C PHE A 238 10.53 16.23 7.81
N ARG A 239 11.51 17.07 8.19
CA ARG A 239 12.16 16.96 9.49
C ARG A 239 11.14 17.14 10.61
N TRP A 240 10.28 18.15 10.53
CA TRP A 240 9.17 18.31 11.49
C TRP A 240 8.23 17.10 11.45
N SER A 241 7.73 16.70 10.28
CA SER A 241 6.78 15.59 10.16
C SER A 241 7.32 14.26 10.70
N LEU A 242 8.63 14.00 10.56
CA LEU A 242 9.27 12.77 11.02
C LEU A 242 9.67 12.79 12.50
N THR A 243 9.77 13.96 13.14
CA THR A 243 10.33 14.08 14.50
C THR A 243 9.36 14.65 15.53
N ALA A 244 8.41 15.48 15.11
CA ALA A 244 7.46 16.14 15.99
C ALA A 244 6.50 15.12 16.62
N PRO A 245 6.35 15.10 17.97
CA PRO A 245 5.44 14.18 18.64
C PRO A 245 3.98 14.30 18.17
N GLU A 246 3.53 15.51 17.86
CA GLU A 246 2.19 15.78 17.33
C GLU A 246 1.99 15.16 15.94
N ALA A 247 2.96 15.27 15.04
CA ALA A 247 2.89 14.67 13.71
C ALA A 247 2.89 13.14 13.77
N LYS A 248 3.70 12.55 14.65
CA LYS A 248 3.69 11.09 14.90
C LYS A 248 2.32 10.63 15.43
N ARG A 249 1.73 11.38 16.36
CA ARG A 249 0.40 11.07 16.92
C ARG A 249 -0.71 11.18 15.86
N GLU A 250 -0.68 12.20 15.02
CA GLU A 250 -1.64 12.34 13.91
C GLU A 250 -1.54 11.16 12.93
N ALA A 251 -0.33 10.73 12.59
CA ALA A 251 -0.11 9.55 11.77
C ALA A 251 -0.73 8.29 12.42
N GLU A 252 -0.46 8.04 13.70
CA GLU A 252 -1.00 6.88 14.42
C GLU A 252 -2.53 6.88 14.51
N GLN A 253 -3.16 8.06 14.62
CA GLN A 253 -4.63 8.20 14.62
C GLN A 253 -5.26 7.78 13.29
N LEU A 254 -4.52 7.92 12.18
CA LEU A 254 -4.91 7.43 10.85
C LEU A 254 -4.46 5.98 10.59
N ALA A 255 -3.96 5.29 11.63
CA ALA A 255 -3.32 3.97 11.54
C ALA A 255 -2.08 3.92 10.65
N TYR A 256 -1.37 5.04 10.46
CA TYR A 256 -0.07 5.08 9.82
C TYR A 256 1.03 4.82 10.83
N VAL A 257 2.04 4.04 10.42
CA VAL A 257 3.16 3.68 11.28
C VAL A 257 4.27 4.72 11.12
N PRO A 258 4.58 5.52 12.16
CA PRO A 258 5.72 6.42 12.12
C PRO A 258 7.03 5.65 11.96
N LEU A 259 8.00 6.25 11.28
CA LEU A 259 9.31 5.63 11.11
C LEU A 259 10.05 5.55 12.45
N PRO A 260 10.80 4.45 12.71
CA PRO A 260 11.65 4.37 13.89
C PRO A 260 12.71 5.48 13.91
N ASP A 261 13.10 5.95 15.10
CA ASP A 261 14.08 7.02 15.25
C ASP A 261 15.43 6.70 14.59
N GLY A 262 15.82 5.43 14.56
CA GLY A 262 17.01 4.97 13.83
C GLY A 262 16.93 5.27 12.33
N THR A 263 15.79 4.99 11.71
CA THR A 263 15.54 5.30 10.29
C THR A 263 15.51 6.81 10.07
N VAL A 264 14.87 7.58 10.95
CA VAL A 264 14.85 9.05 10.84
C VAL A 264 16.27 9.65 10.89
N LYS A 265 17.14 9.12 11.76
CA LYS A 265 18.56 9.54 11.80
C LYS A 265 19.30 9.20 10.51
N GLN A 266 19.03 8.04 9.91
CA GLN A 266 19.63 7.67 8.61
C GLN A 266 19.18 8.62 7.50
N ILE A 267 17.90 8.99 7.47
CA ILE A 267 17.35 9.97 6.52
C ILE A 267 18.05 11.32 6.67
N GLN A 268 18.23 11.81 7.90
CA GLN A 268 18.95 13.07 8.14
C GLN A 268 20.40 13.02 7.67
N GLY A 269 21.11 11.91 7.91
CA GLY A 269 22.46 11.71 7.38
C GLY A 269 22.49 11.66 5.86
N TYR A 270 21.49 11.05 5.24
CA TYR A 270 21.34 10.97 3.80
C TYR A 270 21.09 12.35 3.17
N TRP A 271 20.22 13.19 3.75
CA TRP A 271 20.05 14.58 3.32
C TRP A 271 21.35 15.39 3.40
N LYS A 272 22.13 15.22 4.47
CA LYS A 272 23.43 15.87 4.59
C LYS A 272 24.39 15.42 3.48
N SER A 273 24.41 14.13 3.17
CA SER A 273 25.28 13.57 2.14
C SER A 273 24.88 13.97 0.72
N LYS A 274 23.58 14.05 0.43
CA LYS A 274 23.07 14.26 -0.93
C LYS A 274 22.77 15.73 -1.26
N LEU A 275 22.30 16.49 -0.28
CA LEU A 275 21.85 17.88 -0.45
C LEU A 275 22.72 18.89 0.32
N GLY A 276 23.56 18.43 1.25
CA GLY A 276 24.31 19.31 2.16
C GLY A 276 23.44 19.99 3.23
N LEU A 277 22.29 19.39 3.58
CA LEU A 277 21.26 19.91 4.50
C LEU A 277 21.06 19.09 5.79
#